data_AF-A0A9D7MNX2-F1
#
_entry.id   AF-A0A9D7MNX2-F1
#
_cell.length_a   1.000
_cell.length_b   1.000
_cell.length_c   1.000
_cell.angle_alpha   90.00
_cell.angle_beta   90.00
_cell.angle_gamma   90.00
#
_symmetry.space_group_name_H-M   'P 1'
#
loop_
_entity.id
_entity.type
_entity.pdbx_description
1 polymer ?
#
loop_
_entity_poly.entity_id
_entity_poly.type
_entity_poly.pdbx_seq_one_letter_code
_entity_poly.pdbx_strand_id
1 'polypeptide(L)'
;MIKTVIFAIVMLFGTTQLSFSQDREHQIKRTAMAGGYNFLLTYDSTDFFKGSLIVSDESGLIVFSSEDFYSSCYTDTLVDLDSDGNDEFILGLSTGMSPYVWSSLLVFEFETAVSQPYEVINGELVSSKSGKSYIKATVRLSPSYLGALYSYLIEMRNGKLIVPNPREDFSSSGLLGDNSSWIEETISGFENDVEECNAESGYLTLFETYMIQAKFAGNENFSKEFFRKRYKCDDMTAAYEIAQKYVNETFEYTVSQDFRFVTE
;
A
#
# COMPACT_ATOMS: atom_id res chain seq x y z
N MET A 1 6.16 32.01 51.88
CA MET A 1 5.62 30.71 51.42
C MET A 1 5.21 30.90 49.96
N ILE A 2 5.99 30.35 49.03
CA ILE A 2 5.96 30.66 47.59
C ILE A 2 4.80 29.89 46.96
N LYS A 3 3.87 30.60 46.29
CA LYS A 3 2.86 29.99 45.42
C LYS A 3 3.49 29.80 44.04
N THR A 4 3.84 28.57 43.70
CA THR A 4 4.24 28.18 42.35
C THR A 4 3.01 28.24 41.46
N VAL A 5 3.01 29.17 40.50
CA VAL A 5 2.06 29.21 39.39
C VAL A 5 2.64 28.33 38.30
N ILE A 6 2.04 27.17 38.06
CA ILE A 6 2.37 26.31 36.92
C ILE A 6 1.58 26.84 35.72
N PHE A 7 2.28 27.41 34.75
CA PHE A 7 1.74 27.65 33.42
C PHE A 7 1.68 26.30 32.69
N ALA A 8 0.47 25.78 32.50
CA ALA A 8 0.23 24.72 31.52
C ALA A 8 0.22 25.38 30.13
N ILE A 9 1.30 25.18 29.37
CA ILE A 9 1.31 25.45 27.94
C ILE A 9 0.45 24.35 27.31
N VAL A 10 -0.79 24.70 26.94
CA VAL A 10 -1.62 23.87 26.08
C VAL A 10 -1.04 24.00 24.68
N MET A 11 -0.26 23.00 24.26
CA MET A 11 0.01 22.81 22.84
C MET A 11 -1.30 22.39 22.18
N LEU A 12 -1.87 23.28 21.38
CA LEU A 12 -2.93 22.97 20.42
C LEU A 12 -2.33 22.08 19.34
N PHE A 13 -2.34 20.76 19.54
CA PHE A 13 -2.39 19.84 18.42
C PHE A 13 -3.80 19.92 17.86
N GLY A 14 -3.95 20.45 16.65
CA GLY A 14 -5.22 20.48 15.94
C GLY A 14 -5.66 19.05 15.69
N THR A 15 -6.52 18.51 16.54
CA THR A 15 -7.23 17.29 16.25
C THR A 15 -8.35 17.63 15.27
N THR A 16 -8.24 17.13 14.04
CA THR A 16 -9.37 17.05 13.11
C THR A 16 -10.44 16.17 13.76
N GLN A 17 -11.46 16.80 14.36
CA GLN A 17 -12.66 16.09 14.81
C GLN A 17 -13.61 15.96 13.62
N LEU A 18 -13.82 14.72 13.16
CA LEU A 18 -14.93 14.41 12.26
C LEU A 18 -16.26 14.61 12.98
N SER A 19 -17.19 15.32 12.35
CA SER A 19 -18.60 15.36 12.74
C SER A 19 -19.40 14.34 11.95
N PHE A 20 -20.18 13.49 12.64
CA PHE A 20 -21.11 12.56 12.01
C PHE A 20 -22.49 13.22 11.85
N SER A 21 -23.02 13.22 10.64
CA SER A 21 -24.45 13.45 10.39
C SER A 21 -25.03 12.22 9.70
N GLN A 22 -25.89 11.46 10.40
CA GLN A 22 -26.73 10.43 9.78
C GLN A 22 -27.88 11.12 9.07
N ASP A 23 -27.89 11.12 7.74
CA ASP A 23 -29.06 11.45 6.94
C ASP A 23 -29.28 10.31 5.93
N ARG A 24 -30.37 9.55 6.16
CA ARG A 24 -30.78 8.26 5.55
C ARG A 24 -30.02 7.05 6.09
N GLU A 25 -30.76 6.00 6.46
CA GLU A 25 -30.41 4.91 7.39
C GLU A 25 -29.10 4.14 7.07
N HIS A 26 -28.56 4.26 5.86
CA HIS A 26 -27.34 3.56 5.41
C HIS A 26 -26.30 4.45 4.70
N GLN A 27 -26.60 5.73 4.47
CA GLN A 27 -25.69 6.66 3.81
C GLN A 27 -24.77 7.30 4.85
N ILE A 28 -23.47 7.11 4.67
CA ILE A 28 -22.43 7.68 5.51
C ILE A 28 -21.82 8.87 4.78
N LYS A 29 -21.84 10.03 5.44
CA LYS A 29 -21.16 11.24 5.01
C LYS A 29 -20.02 11.56 5.97
N ARG A 30 -18.82 11.81 5.45
CA ARG A 30 -17.65 12.24 6.22
C ARG A 30 -17.05 13.49 5.60
N THR A 31 -16.57 14.39 6.44
CA THR A 31 -15.91 15.61 6.01
C THR A 31 -14.57 15.77 6.72
N ALA A 32 -13.49 15.96 5.98
CA ALA A 32 -12.17 16.27 6.52
C ALA A 32 -11.68 17.61 5.97
N MET A 33 -10.89 18.33 6.76
CA MET A 33 -10.23 19.57 6.33
C MET A 33 -8.73 19.40 6.44
N ALA A 34 -8.01 19.68 5.36
CA ALA A 34 -6.56 19.54 5.30
C ALA A 34 -5.95 20.45 4.21
N GLY A 35 -4.84 21.11 4.51
CA GLY A 35 -4.12 21.95 3.54
C GLY A 35 -4.94 23.11 2.93
N GLY A 36 -5.98 23.60 3.61
CA GLY A 36 -6.92 24.59 3.04
C GLY A 36 -8.00 23.99 2.13
N TYR A 37 -8.11 22.66 2.06
CA TYR A 37 -9.12 21.96 1.29
C TYR A 37 -10.13 21.26 2.19
N ASN A 38 -11.36 21.15 1.70
CA ASN A 38 -12.44 20.41 2.31
C ASN A 38 -12.73 19.15 1.49
N PHE A 39 -12.59 18.01 2.13
CA PHE A 39 -12.81 16.68 1.58
C PHE A 39 -14.17 16.19 2.04
N LEU A 40 -15.06 15.91 1.10
CA LEU A 40 -16.37 15.34 1.34
C LEU A 40 -16.42 13.93 0.77
N LEU A 41 -16.54 12.96 1.67
CA LEU A 41 -16.74 11.55 1.35
C LEU A 41 -18.19 11.17 1.59
N THR A 42 -18.78 10.45 0.66
CA THR A 42 -20.12 9.88 0.82
C THR A 42 -20.09 8.43 0.37
N TYR A 43 -20.61 7.49 1.13
CA TYR A 43 -20.71 6.09 0.71
C TYR A 43 -21.89 5.40 1.40
N ASP A 44 -22.38 4.31 0.81
CA ASP A 44 -23.41 3.48 1.44
C ASP A 44 -22.76 2.29 2.15
N SER A 45 -23.16 2.05 3.39
CA SER A 45 -22.66 0.92 4.20
C SER A 45 -23.15 -0.45 3.74
N THR A 46 -24.16 -0.49 2.88
CA THR A 46 -24.83 -1.71 2.40
C THR A 46 -24.58 -2.00 0.91
N ASP A 47 -24.14 -1.00 0.15
CA ASP A 47 -23.82 -1.15 -1.27
C ASP A 47 -22.32 -1.10 -1.57
N PHE A 48 -21.90 -1.88 -2.56
CA PHE A 48 -20.52 -1.84 -3.06
C PHE A 48 -20.38 -0.82 -4.20
N PHE A 49 -19.24 -0.12 -4.27
CA PHE A 49 -18.92 0.86 -5.32
C PHE A 49 -19.93 1.99 -5.47
N LYS A 50 -20.38 2.55 -4.34
CA LYS A 50 -21.26 3.72 -4.27
C LYS A 50 -20.64 4.90 -3.51
N GLY A 51 -19.34 4.82 -3.28
CA GLY A 51 -18.55 5.85 -2.65
C GLY A 51 -18.18 6.98 -3.61
N SER A 52 -18.38 8.22 -3.18
CA SER A 52 -17.94 9.43 -3.87
C SER A 52 -17.04 10.28 -2.98
N LEU A 53 -16.05 10.91 -3.61
CA LEU A 53 -15.11 11.84 -3.01
C LEU A 53 -15.16 13.16 -3.78
N ILE A 54 -15.45 14.24 -3.08
CA ILE A 54 -15.40 15.62 -3.60
C ILE A 54 -14.38 16.38 -2.77
N VAL A 55 -13.47 17.09 -3.43
CA VAL A 55 -12.51 17.99 -2.78
C VAL A 55 -12.75 19.39 -3.28
N SER A 56 -12.94 20.33 -2.37
CA SER A 56 -13.11 21.75 -2.67
C SER A 56 -12.07 22.61 -1.97
N ASP A 57 -11.64 23.71 -2.59
CA ASP A 57 -10.79 24.72 -1.95
C ASP A 57 -11.56 25.59 -0.94
N GLU A 58 -10.87 26.55 -0.28
CA GLU A 58 -11.47 27.47 0.70
C GLU A 58 -12.57 28.36 0.12
N SER A 59 -12.59 28.57 -1.21
CA SER A 59 -13.63 29.34 -1.90
C SER A 59 -14.87 28.49 -2.23
N GLY A 60 -14.80 27.18 -2.02
CA GLY A 60 -15.83 26.21 -2.34
C GLY A 60 -15.79 25.70 -3.78
N LEU A 61 -14.73 26.01 -4.54
CA LEU A 61 -14.54 25.48 -5.89
C LEU A 61 -14.11 24.01 -5.81
N ILE A 62 -14.78 23.13 -6.55
CA ILE A 62 -14.42 21.71 -6.63
C ILE A 62 -13.15 21.57 -7.49
N VAL A 63 -12.10 21.00 -6.89
CA VAL A 63 -10.79 20.77 -7.53
C VAL A 63 -10.53 19.30 -7.86
N PHE A 64 -11.27 18.39 -7.22
CA PHE A 64 -11.25 16.96 -7.51
C PHE A 64 -12.63 16.37 -7.21
N SER A 65 -13.08 15.45 -8.06
CA SER A 65 -14.28 14.67 -7.81
C SER A 65 -14.17 13.29 -8.44
N SER A 66 -14.58 12.26 -7.70
CA SER A 66 -14.73 10.90 -8.19
C SER A 66 -15.98 10.26 -7.57
N GLU A 67 -16.72 9.48 -8.34
CA GLU A 67 -17.99 8.86 -7.94
C GLU A 67 -17.95 7.34 -8.19
N ASP A 68 -18.76 6.59 -7.44
CA ASP A 68 -18.98 5.14 -7.60
C ASP A 68 -17.71 4.27 -7.65
N PHE A 69 -16.66 4.62 -6.91
CA PHE A 69 -15.35 3.93 -7.04
C PHE A 69 -14.86 3.19 -5.78
N TYR A 70 -15.52 3.37 -4.64
CA TYR A 70 -15.19 2.66 -3.40
C TYR A 70 -16.43 2.27 -2.60
N SER A 71 -16.26 1.40 -1.62
CA SER A 71 -17.34 0.85 -0.79
C SER A 71 -17.27 1.35 0.66
N SER A 72 -16.08 1.59 1.19
CA SER A 72 -15.92 2.18 2.53
C SER A 72 -14.59 2.91 2.69
N CYS A 73 -14.51 3.80 3.68
CA CYS A 73 -13.26 4.45 4.10
C CYS A 73 -12.75 3.79 5.39
N TYR A 74 -11.49 3.36 5.41
CA TYR A 74 -10.85 2.73 6.56
C TYR A 74 -9.75 3.57 7.21
N THR A 75 -9.23 4.58 6.53
CA THR A 75 -8.29 5.53 7.11
C THR A 75 -8.40 6.90 6.45
N ASP A 76 -8.29 7.95 7.27
CA ASP A 76 -8.18 9.34 6.88
C ASP A 76 -7.22 10.03 7.86
N THR A 77 -6.01 10.34 7.41
CA THR A 77 -4.95 10.78 8.31
C THR A 77 -4.03 11.81 7.66
N LEU A 78 -3.37 12.61 8.49
CA LEU A 78 -2.35 13.57 8.09
C LEU A 78 -0.99 13.04 8.49
N VAL A 79 -0.07 12.97 7.54
CA VAL A 79 1.28 12.44 7.75
C VAL A 79 2.25 13.17 6.84
N ASP A 80 3.29 13.73 7.44
CA ASP A 80 4.51 14.15 6.75
C ASP A 80 5.27 12.93 6.21
N LEU A 81 5.00 12.57 4.94
CA LEU A 81 5.59 11.41 4.27
C LEU A 81 7.01 11.66 3.76
N ASP A 82 7.34 12.90 3.40
CA ASP A 82 8.63 13.25 2.80
C ASP A 82 9.61 13.94 3.77
N SER A 83 9.16 14.20 5.00
CA SER A 83 9.90 14.83 6.09
C SER A 83 10.28 16.30 5.82
N ASP A 84 9.51 17.02 5.01
CA ASP A 84 9.68 18.45 4.75
C ASP A 84 8.97 19.35 5.78
N GLY A 85 8.15 18.77 6.65
CA GLY A 85 7.37 19.47 7.68
C GLY A 85 5.95 19.85 7.26
N ASN A 86 5.52 19.51 6.05
CA ASN A 86 4.15 19.59 5.57
C ASN A 86 3.49 18.21 5.65
N ASP A 87 2.25 18.16 6.14
CA ASP A 87 1.51 16.89 6.16
C ASP A 87 0.81 16.65 4.82
N GLU A 88 0.98 15.46 4.23
CA GLU A 88 0.07 14.95 3.21
C GLU A 88 -1.22 14.43 3.85
N PHE A 89 -2.33 14.53 3.11
CA PHE A 89 -3.58 13.87 3.51
C PHE A 89 -3.71 12.51 2.83
N ILE A 90 -3.78 11.48 3.66
CA ILE A 90 -3.83 10.07 3.26
C ILE A 90 -5.24 9.56 3.49
N LEU A 91 -5.82 8.99 2.44
CA LEU A 91 -7.16 8.44 2.45
C LEU A 91 -7.16 7.00 1.95
N GLY A 92 -7.46 6.04 2.82
CA GLY A 92 -7.57 4.63 2.44
C GLY A 92 -9.02 4.20 2.26
N LEU A 93 -9.27 3.65 1.08
CA LEU A 93 -10.58 3.30 0.58
C LEU A 93 -10.64 1.80 0.28
N SER A 94 -11.64 1.12 0.81
CA SER A 94 -11.95 -0.26 0.43
C SER A 94 -12.66 -0.23 -0.91
N THR A 95 -12.03 -0.75 -1.95
CA THR A 95 -12.62 -0.82 -3.30
C THR A 95 -13.27 -2.19 -3.48
N GLY A 96 -12.49 -3.26 -3.35
CA GLY A 96 -12.94 -4.62 -3.64
C GLY A 96 -13.12 -4.89 -5.13
N MET A 97 -12.52 -4.06 -5.99
CA MET A 97 -12.74 -4.05 -7.46
C MET A 97 -12.45 -5.39 -8.11
N SER A 98 -11.50 -6.15 -7.56
CA SER A 98 -11.24 -7.53 -7.99
C SER A 98 -10.54 -8.31 -6.87
N PRO A 99 -10.37 -9.64 -7.01
CA PRO A 99 -9.50 -10.41 -6.13
C PRO A 99 -8.04 -9.89 -6.06
N TYR A 100 -7.62 -9.05 -6.99
CA TYR A 100 -6.27 -8.46 -7.05
C TYR A 100 -6.23 -7.00 -6.58
N VAL A 101 -7.38 -6.35 -6.42
CA VAL A 101 -7.51 -4.93 -6.03
C VAL A 101 -8.61 -4.82 -4.98
N TRP A 102 -8.22 -4.84 -3.70
CA TRP A 102 -9.16 -4.79 -2.57
C TRP A 102 -9.20 -3.42 -1.88
N SER A 103 -8.14 -2.62 -1.99
CA SER A 103 -8.12 -1.25 -1.49
C SER A 103 -7.36 -0.30 -2.42
N SER A 104 -7.59 0.99 -2.23
CA SER A 104 -6.82 2.08 -2.82
C SER A 104 -6.42 3.05 -1.72
N LEU A 105 -5.15 3.45 -1.69
CA LEU A 105 -4.64 4.51 -0.83
C LEU A 105 -4.43 5.76 -1.69
N LEU A 106 -5.21 6.80 -1.45
CA LEU A 106 -5.07 8.10 -2.09
C LEU A 106 -4.17 9.00 -1.24
N VAL A 107 -3.18 9.62 -1.87
CA VAL A 107 -2.24 10.56 -1.25
C VAL A 107 -2.43 11.93 -1.87
N PHE A 108 -2.91 12.87 -1.08
CA PHE A 108 -3.09 14.26 -1.47
C PHE A 108 -1.91 15.09 -0.98
N GLU A 109 -1.15 15.61 -1.93
CA GLU A 109 -0.03 16.51 -1.72
C GLU A 109 -0.50 17.95 -2.04
N PHE A 110 -0.32 18.87 -1.08
CA PHE A 110 -0.99 20.16 -1.09
C PHE A 110 -0.26 21.26 -1.87
N GLU A 111 1.05 21.16 -2.07
CA GLU A 111 1.82 22.19 -2.77
C GLU A 111 1.70 22.07 -4.30
N THR A 112 1.51 20.86 -4.83
CA THR A 112 1.62 20.61 -6.28
C THR A 112 0.51 19.74 -6.91
N ALA A 113 -0.24 18.94 -6.14
CA ALA A 113 -1.03 17.85 -6.76
C ALA A 113 -2.43 17.54 -6.18
N VAL A 114 -3.12 18.46 -5.49
CA VAL A 114 -4.44 18.16 -4.89
C VAL A 114 -5.51 17.68 -5.89
N SER A 115 -5.49 18.22 -7.11
CA SER A 115 -6.44 17.81 -8.18
C SER A 115 -6.08 16.46 -8.82
N GLN A 116 -4.93 15.89 -8.50
CA GLN A 116 -4.42 14.62 -9.05
C GLN A 116 -3.71 13.84 -7.93
N PRO A 117 -4.47 13.31 -6.96
CA PRO A 117 -3.86 12.52 -5.89
C PRO A 117 -3.08 11.34 -6.48
N TYR A 118 -2.02 10.94 -5.79
CA TYR A 118 -1.40 9.65 -6.11
C TYR A 118 -2.33 8.53 -5.65
N GLU A 119 -2.47 7.50 -6.47
CA GLU A 119 -3.18 6.28 -6.07
C GLU A 119 -2.19 5.13 -5.92
N VAL A 120 -2.21 4.49 -4.75
CA VAL A 120 -1.49 3.25 -4.51
C VAL A 120 -2.51 2.13 -4.27
N ILE A 121 -2.64 1.26 -5.28
CA ILE A 121 -3.47 0.06 -5.20
C ILE A 121 -2.94 -0.87 -4.11
N ASN A 122 -3.85 -1.35 -3.26
CA ASN A 122 -3.56 -2.19 -2.09
C ASN A 122 -2.48 -1.58 -1.19
N GLY A 123 -2.43 -0.25 -1.12
CA GLY A 123 -1.50 0.50 -0.29
C GLY A 123 -1.94 0.52 1.17
N GLU A 124 -0.96 0.41 2.07
CA GLU A 124 -1.13 0.70 3.48
C GLU A 124 0.01 1.57 4.01
N LEU A 125 -0.31 2.46 4.94
CA LEU A 125 0.70 3.27 5.61
C LEU A 125 1.42 2.42 6.66
N VAL A 126 2.76 2.40 6.59
CA VAL A 126 3.61 1.70 7.56
C VAL A 126 4.69 2.64 8.08
N SER A 127 5.06 2.51 9.35
CA SER A 127 6.11 3.33 9.95
C SER A 127 7.31 2.47 10.34
N SER A 128 8.51 2.97 10.02
CA SER A 128 9.76 2.34 10.47
C SER A 128 10.00 2.58 11.96
N LYS A 129 10.94 1.82 12.54
CA LYS A 129 11.42 2.05 13.93
C LYS A 129 11.96 3.47 14.15
N SER A 130 12.43 4.13 13.10
CA SER A 130 12.94 5.51 13.14
C SER A 130 11.84 6.58 13.11
N GLY A 131 10.57 6.19 12.96
CA GLY A 131 9.44 7.10 12.84
C GLY A 131 9.13 7.53 11.40
N LYS A 132 10.06 7.33 10.44
CA LYS A 132 9.79 7.59 9.02
C LYS A 132 8.66 6.69 8.51
N SER A 133 7.68 7.31 7.86
CA SER A 133 6.53 6.66 7.23
C SER A 133 6.84 6.24 5.78
N TYR A 134 6.24 5.16 5.36
CA TYR A 134 6.29 4.60 4.02
C TYR A 134 4.89 4.12 3.63
N ILE A 135 4.67 3.95 2.34
CA ILE A 135 3.51 3.23 1.84
C ILE A 135 3.98 1.84 1.44
N LYS A 136 3.39 0.79 2.02
CA LYS A 136 3.60 -0.58 1.57
C LYS A 136 2.52 -0.93 0.57
N ALA A 137 2.91 -1.12 -0.69
CA ALA A 137 2.02 -1.61 -1.74
C ALA A 137 2.07 -3.13 -1.78
N THR A 138 0.93 -3.80 -1.94
CA THR A 138 0.85 -5.27 -2.04
C THR A 138 0.23 -5.73 -3.35
N VAL A 139 0.95 -6.56 -4.08
CA VAL A 139 0.55 -7.13 -5.36
C VAL A 139 0.25 -8.61 -5.17
N ARG A 140 -0.96 -9.03 -5.55
CA ARG A 140 -1.32 -10.44 -5.63
C ARG A 140 -1.03 -10.96 -7.03
N LEU A 141 -0.34 -12.09 -7.12
CA LEU A 141 -0.08 -12.76 -8.39
C LEU A 141 -1.25 -13.67 -8.80
N SER A 142 -1.40 -13.83 -10.11
CA SER A 142 -2.33 -14.79 -10.69
C SER A 142 -1.72 -16.19 -10.71
N PRO A 143 -2.51 -17.24 -10.44
CA PRO A 143 -3.92 -17.18 -10.03
C PRO A 143 -4.10 -16.91 -8.53
N SER A 144 -5.10 -16.09 -8.17
CA SER A 144 -5.32 -15.64 -6.79
C SER A 144 -5.55 -16.75 -5.76
N TYR A 145 -5.98 -17.94 -6.17
CA TYR A 145 -6.19 -19.07 -5.25
C TYR A 145 -4.89 -19.59 -4.64
N LEU A 146 -3.74 -19.34 -5.27
CA LEU A 146 -2.44 -19.68 -4.69
C LEU A 146 -2.11 -18.79 -3.49
N GLY A 147 -2.82 -17.68 -3.29
CA GLY A 147 -2.51 -16.71 -2.23
C GLY A 147 -1.19 -15.96 -2.42
N ALA A 148 -0.48 -16.22 -3.53
CA ALA A 148 0.81 -15.64 -3.85
C ALA A 148 0.73 -14.12 -3.93
N LEU A 149 1.49 -13.44 -3.06
CA LEU A 149 1.59 -11.99 -3.02
C LEU A 149 3.00 -11.54 -2.66
N TYR A 150 3.39 -10.40 -3.22
CA TYR A 150 4.59 -9.67 -2.81
C TYR A 150 4.21 -8.23 -2.50
N SER A 151 5.03 -7.57 -1.70
CA SER A 151 4.92 -6.18 -1.31
C SER A 151 6.23 -5.45 -1.58
N TYR A 152 6.12 -4.16 -1.84
CA TYR A 152 7.26 -3.25 -1.92
C TYR A 152 6.93 -1.95 -1.19
N LEU A 153 7.96 -1.20 -0.83
CA LEU A 153 7.80 0.10 -0.19
C LEU A 153 7.82 1.20 -1.23
N ILE A 154 7.06 2.26 -0.95
CA ILE A 154 7.05 3.51 -1.67
C ILE A 154 7.38 4.60 -0.65
N GLU A 155 8.29 5.48 -1.03
CA GLU A 155 8.71 6.66 -0.27
C GLU A 155 8.24 7.91 -1.01
N MET A 156 7.78 8.92 -0.28
CA MET A 156 7.61 10.25 -0.86
C MET A 156 8.92 11.02 -0.74
N ARG A 157 9.34 11.65 -1.85
CA ARG A 157 10.56 12.45 -1.90
C ARG A 157 10.39 13.60 -2.88
N ASN A 158 10.49 14.83 -2.38
CA ASN A 158 10.30 16.05 -3.18
C ASN A 158 8.92 16.05 -3.87
N GLY A 159 7.85 15.80 -3.10
CA GLY A 159 6.47 15.79 -3.62
C GLY A 159 6.15 14.63 -4.60
N LYS A 160 6.99 13.60 -4.70
CA LYS A 160 6.80 12.46 -5.61
C LYS A 160 6.90 11.13 -4.89
N LEU A 161 5.99 10.22 -5.22
CA LEU A 161 6.10 8.83 -4.83
C LEU A 161 7.15 8.12 -5.68
N ILE A 162 8.09 7.47 -5.02
CA ILE A 162 9.16 6.68 -5.64
C ILE A 162 9.29 5.33 -4.95
N VAL A 163 9.67 4.31 -5.72
CA VAL A 163 10.14 3.06 -5.13
C VAL A 163 11.62 3.25 -4.77
N PRO A 164 12.00 3.23 -3.48
CA PRO A 164 13.39 3.42 -3.10
C PRO A 164 14.22 2.23 -3.54
N ASN A 165 15.52 2.45 -3.73
CA ASN A 165 16.46 1.35 -3.94
C ASN A 165 16.36 0.34 -2.78
N PRO A 166 16.52 -0.97 -3.04
CA PRO A 166 16.50 -1.99 -2.01
C PRO A 166 17.57 -1.73 -0.93
N ARG A 167 17.22 -2.00 0.33
CA ARG A 167 18.11 -1.82 1.49
C ARG A 167 17.85 -2.91 2.53
N GLU A 168 18.92 -3.41 3.15
CA GLU A 168 18.87 -4.50 4.14
C GLU A 168 18.03 -4.14 5.40
N ASP A 169 17.88 -2.85 5.70
CA ASP A 169 17.08 -2.38 6.83
C ASP A 169 15.57 -2.64 6.65
N PHE A 170 15.07 -2.76 5.42
CA PHE A 170 13.66 -3.06 5.16
C PHE A 170 13.25 -4.47 5.60
N SER A 171 14.14 -5.46 5.39
CA SER A 171 13.91 -6.83 5.86
C SER A 171 14.01 -6.91 7.38
N SER A 172 15.06 -6.34 7.97
CA SER A 172 15.31 -6.40 9.42
C SER A 172 14.34 -5.58 10.27
N SER A 173 13.69 -4.56 9.67
CA SER A 173 12.65 -3.77 10.32
C SER A 173 11.28 -4.43 10.31
N GLY A 174 11.09 -5.51 9.55
CA GLY A 174 9.80 -6.17 9.37
C GLY A 174 8.84 -5.41 8.45
N LEU A 175 9.28 -4.33 7.80
CA LEU A 175 8.42 -3.49 6.95
C LEU A 175 7.92 -4.24 5.71
N LEU A 176 8.77 -5.10 5.14
CA LEU A 176 8.41 -5.97 4.03
C LEU A 176 8.03 -7.39 4.48
N GLY A 177 7.91 -7.61 5.79
CA GLY A 177 7.64 -8.91 6.38
C GLY A 177 8.72 -9.96 6.08
N ASP A 178 8.68 -11.06 6.84
CA ASP A 178 9.32 -12.30 6.41
C ASP A 178 8.21 -13.17 5.82
N ASN A 179 8.12 -13.23 4.49
CA ASN A 179 7.14 -14.07 3.80
C ASN A 179 7.46 -15.57 3.95
N SER A 180 8.55 -15.93 4.64
CA SER A 180 8.99 -17.32 4.79
C SER A 180 7.94 -18.21 5.42
N SER A 181 7.22 -17.79 6.47
CA SER A 181 6.29 -18.70 7.18
C SER A 181 5.12 -19.15 6.31
N TRP A 182 4.48 -18.24 5.60
CA TRP A 182 3.38 -18.57 4.68
C TRP A 182 3.87 -19.41 3.49
N ILE A 183 5.06 -19.10 2.96
CA ILE A 183 5.65 -19.88 1.87
C ILE A 183 6.03 -21.28 2.35
N GLU A 184 6.57 -21.42 3.55
CA GLU A 184 6.93 -22.71 4.14
C GLU A 184 5.69 -23.58 4.37
N GLU A 185 4.59 -23.00 4.84
CA GLU A 185 3.29 -23.67 4.94
C GLU A 185 2.76 -24.10 3.57
N THR A 186 2.86 -23.22 2.58
CA THR A 186 2.39 -23.49 1.21
C THR A 186 3.23 -24.57 0.54
N ILE A 187 4.57 -24.49 0.66
CA ILE A 187 5.51 -25.50 0.18
C ILE A 187 5.22 -26.84 0.85
N SER A 188 4.94 -26.86 2.15
CA SER A 188 4.57 -28.10 2.85
C SER A 188 3.25 -28.69 2.30
N GLY A 189 2.32 -27.85 1.84
CA GLY A 189 1.12 -28.29 1.13
C GLY A 189 1.47 -28.98 -0.19
N PHE A 190 2.30 -28.34 -1.01
CA PHE A 190 2.80 -28.90 -2.27
C PHE A 190 3.63 -30.18 -2.06
N GLU A 191 4.53 -30.22 -1.08
CA GLU A 191 5.37 -31.40 -0.78
C GLU A 191 4.55 -32.66 -0.42
N ASN A 192 3.29 -32.49 0.01
CA ASN A 192 2.37 -33.59 0.30
C ASN A 192 1.49 -33.99 -0.90
N ASP A 193 1.41 -33.16 -1.94
CA ASP A 193 0.63 -33.37 -3.15
C ASP A 193 1.59 -33.56 -4.35
N VAL A 194 1.66 -34.76 -4.91
CA VAL A 194 2.63 -35.23 -5.93
C VAL A 194 2.65 -34.41 -7.25
N GLU A 195 1.90 -33.31 -7.34
CA GLU A 195 1.73 -32.46 -8.53
C GLU A 195 2.61 -31.19 -8.53
N GLU A 196 3.54 -31.02 -7.59
CA GLU A 196 4.44 -29.84 -7.48
C GLU A 196 5.08 -29.42 -8.81
N CYS A 197 5.52 -30.41 -9.60
CA CYS A 197 6.26 -30.19 -10.83
C CYS A 197 5.42 -30.20 -12.10
N ASN A 198 4.09 -30.27 -11.96
CA ASN A 198 3.20 -29.99 -13.06
C ASN A 198 3.26 -28.48 -13.39
N ALA A 199 3.33 -28.11 -14.67
CA ALA A 199 3.31 -26.71 -15.09
C ALA A 199 2.04 -25.95 -14.62
N GLU A 200 0.93 -26.67 -14.41
CA GLU A 200 -0.33 -26.11 -13.92
C GLU A 200 -0.38 -25.92 -12.40
N SER A 201 0.62 -26.43 -11.66
CA SER A 201 0.66 -26.38 -10.19
C SER A 201 0.86 -24.97 -9.64
N GLY A 202 1.45 -24.07 -10.43
CA GLY A 202 1.84 -22.73 -9.99
C GLY A 202 3.01 -22.72 -8.98
N TYR A 203 3.70 -23.85 -8.81
CA TYR A 203 4.78 -23.98 -7.83
C TYR A 203 5.93 -23.00 -8.09
N LEU A 204 6.33 -22.82 -9.35
CA LEU A 204 7.35 -21.82 -9.72
C LEU A 204 6.92 -20.39 -9.34
N THR A 205 5.63 -20.07 -9.47
CA THR A 205 5.07 -18.75 -9.13
C THR A 205 5.20 -18.42 -7.64
N LEU A 206 5.19 -19.40 -6.75
CA LEU A 206 5.48 -19.19 -5.33
C LEU A 206 6.92 -18.71 -5.11
N PHE A 207 7.87 -19.35 -5.80
CA PHE A 207 9.27 -18.97 -5.75
C PHE A 207 9.51 -17.60 -6.39
N GLU A 208 8.89 -17.32 -7.53
CA GLU A 208 8.93 -16.00 -8.19
C GLU A 208 8.46 -14.90 -7.23
N THR A 209 7.32 -15.11 -6.57
CA THR A 209 6.76 -14.19 -5.58
C THR A 209 7.76 -13.89 -4.47
N TYR A 210 8.37 -14.95 -3.91
CA TYR A 210 9.36 -14.81 -2.86
C TYR A 210 10.62 -14.09 -3.31
N MET A 211 11.09 -14.42 -4.51
CA MET A 211 12.28 -13.80 -5.08
C MET A 211 12.03 -12.32 -5.41
N ILE A 212 10.83 -11.94 -5.86
CA ILE A 212 10.43 -10.54 -6.06
C ILE A 212 10.44 -9.80 -4.71
N GLN A 213 9.81 -10.37 -3.68
CA GLN A 213 9.82 -9.80 -2.32
C GLN A 213 11.24 -9.55 -1.83
N ALA A 214 12.09 -10.57 -1.94
CA ALA A 214 13.48 -10.51 -1.51
C ALA A 214 14.28 -9.47 -2.30
N LYS A 215 13.99 -9.30 -3.60
CA LYS A 215 14.62 -8.27 -4.42
C LYS A 215 14.29 -6.86 -3.92
N PHE A 216 13.02 -6.54 -3.65
CA PHE A 216 12.63 -5.26 -3.07
C PHE A 216 13.21 -5.04 -1.65
N ALA A 217 13.38 -6.13 -0.89
CA ALA A 217 14.01 -6.10 0.43
C ALA A 217 15.55 -6.08 0.42
N GLY A 218 16.19 -6.17 -0.75
CA GLY A 218 17.65 -6.17 -0.89
C GLY A 218 18.33 -7.48 -0.45
N ASN A 219 17.59 -8.59 -0.43
CA ASN A 219 18.02 -9.88 0.11
C ASN A 219 18.01 -11.01 -0.95
N GLU A 220 18.47 -10.71 -2.16
CA GLU A 220 18.46 -11.65 -3.30
C GLU A 220 19.29 -12.92 -3.06
N ASN A 221 20.36 -12.84 -2.27
CA ASN A 221 21.18 -14.01 -1.94
C ASN A 221 20.40 -15.04 -1.12
N PHE A 222 19.59 -14.57 -0.18
CA PHE A 222 18.77 -15.44 0.65
C PHE A 222 17.68 -16.15 -0.17
N SER A 223 17.00 -15.44 -1.07
CA SER A 223 15.99 -16.07 -1.93
C SER A 223 16.59 -17.07 -2.91
N LYS A 224 17.82 -16.85 -3.38
CA LYS A 224 18.57 -17.83 -4.18
C LYS A 224 18.88 -19.11 -3.40
N GLU A 225 19.34 -18.98 -2.15
CA GLU A 225 19.59 -20.14 -1.30
C GLU A 225 18.30 -20.89 -0.98
N PHE A 226 17.22 -20.16 -0.71
CA PHE A 226 15.89 -20.70 -0.49
C PHE A 226 15.40 -21.51 -1.70
N PHE A 227 15.47 -20.94 -2.90
CA PHE A 227 15.09 -21.60 -4.15
C PHE A 227 15.83 -22.93 -4.31
N ARG A 228 17.16 -22.91 -4.19
CA ARG A 228 18.01 -24.11 -4.33
C ARG A 228 17.70 -25.18 -3.29
N LYS A 229 17.31 -24.77 -2.08
CA LYS A 229 16.99 -25.71 -1.01
C LYS A 229 15.64 -26.38 -1.25
N ARG A 230 14.65 -25.63 -1.76
CA ARG A 230 13.24 -26.04 -1.75
C ARG A 230 12.68 -26.46 -3.11
N TYR A 231 13.14 -25.89 -4.22
CA TYR A 231 12.66 -26.29 -5.54
C TYR A 231 13.17 -27.69 -5.91
N LYS A 232 12.27 -28.68 -6.02
CA LYS A 232 12.61 -30.10 -6.25
C LYS A 232 12.38 -30.59 -7.68
N CYS A 233 11.85 -29.75 -8.55
CA CYS A 233 11.53 -30.18 -9.91
C CYS A 233 12.77 -30.32 -10.79
N ASP A 234 12.61 -31.11 -11.85
CA ASP A 234 13.65 -31.29 -12.86
C ASP A 234 14.06 -29.95 -13.48
N ASP A 235 15.33 -29.87 -13.90
CA ASP A 235 15.92 -28.67 -14.51
C ASP A 235 15.82 -27.39 -13.65
N MET A 236 16.14 -27.51 -12.35
CA MET A 236 16.23 -26.40 -11.39
C MET A 236 17.03 -25.20 -11.93
N THR A 237 18.06 -25.42 -12.75
CA THR A 237 18.87 -24.33 -13.30
C THR A 237 18.06 -23.48 -14.27
N ALA A 238 17.39 -24.11 -15.25
CA ALA A 238 16.53 -23.39 -16.19
C ALA A 238 15.36 -22.71 -15.47
N ALA A 239 14.73 -23.39 -14.51
CA ALA A 239 13.65 -22.82 -13.70
C ALA A 239 14.10 -21.56 -12.93
N TYR A 240 15.29 -21.61 -12.31
CA TYR A 240 15.86 -20.46 -11.62
C TYR A 240 16.15 -19.29 -12.56
N GLU A 241 16.69 -19.56 -13.76
CA GLU A 241 16.95 -18.53 -14.78
C GLU A 241 15.67 -17.85 -15.25
N ILE A 242 14.59 -18.62 -15.47
CA ILE A 242 13.26 -18.10 -15.81
C ILE A 242 12.72 -17.21 -14.68
N ALA A 243 12.73 -17.72 -13.45
CA ALA A 243 12.27 -16.96 -12.29
C ALA A 243 13.07 -15.67 -12.09
N GLN A 244 14.40 -15.72 -12.23
CA GLN A 244 15.26 -14.54 -12.10
C GLN A 244 14.98 -13.50 -13.19
N LYS A 245 14.73 -13.94 -14.43
CA LYS A 245 14.33 -13.04 -15.51
C LYS A 245 13.02 -12.32 -15.16
N TYR A 246 12.00 -13.07 -14.74
CA TYR A 246 10.71 -12.50 -14.36
C TYR A 246 10.80 -11.53 -13.17
N VAL A 247 11.61 -11.88 -12.16
CA VAL A 247 11.90 -11.02 -11.00
C VAL A 247 12.55 -9.70 -11.44
N ASN A 248 13.49 -9.75 -12.38
CA ASN A 248 14.15 -8.56 -12.90
C ASN A 248 13.19 -7.67 -13.68
N GLU A 249 12.42 -8.25 -14.60
CA GLU A 249 11.42 -7.52 -15.40
C GLU A 249 10.35 -6.89 -14.52
N THR A 250 9.85 -7.61 -13.51
CA THR A 250 8.87 -7.09 -12.54
C THR A 250 9.44 -5.92 -11.74
N PHE A 251 10.66 -6.08 -11.21
CA PHE A 251 11.32 -5.00 -10.47
C PHE A 251 11.51 -3.75 -11.33
N GLU A 252 12.05 -3.90 -12.54
CA GLU A 252 12.26 -2.79 -13.48
C GLU A 252 10.95 -2.08 -13.85
N TYR A 253 9.90 -2.86 -14.14
CA TYR A 253 8.58 -2.33 -14.42
C TYR A 253 8.05 -1.51 -13.23
N THR A 254 8.09 -2.05 -12.02
CA THR A 254 7.56 -1.41 -10.80
C THR A 254 8.33 -0.13 -10.44
N VAL A 255 9.66 -0.13 -10.50
CA VAL A 255 10.45 1.08 -10.20
C VAL A 255 10.31 2.18 -11.26
N SER A 256 9.85 1.82 -12.46
CA SER A 256 9.61 2.78 -13.56
C SER A 256 8.20 3.38 -13.57
N GLN A 257 7.29 2.91 -12.71
CA GLN A 257 5.90 3.40 -12.68
C GLN A 257 5.82 4.86 -12.24
N ASP A 258 4.85 5.57 -12.81
CA ASP A 258 4.34 6.84 -12.29
C ASP A 258 3.05 6.55 -11.51
N PHE A 259 3.02 6.89 -10.22
CA PHE A 259 1.90 6.59 -9.31
C PHE A 259 0.75 7.59 -9.40
N ARG A 260 0.78 8.49 -10.38
CA ARG A 260 -0.26 9.53 -10.54
C ARG A 260 -1.56 8.91 -11.02
N PHE A 261 -2.65 9.30 -10.36
CA PHE A 261 -3.98 9.04 -10.89
C PHE A 261 -4.25 10.01 -12.05
N VAL A 262 -4.50 9.47 -13.24
CA VAL A 262 -5.01 10.25 -14.38
C VAL A 262 -6.51 10.00 -14.44
N THR A 263 -7.30 10.90 -13.86
CA THR A 263 -8.69 11.04 -14.31
C THR A 263 -8.67 11.75 -15.66
N GLU A 264 -9.12 11.06 -16.71
CA GLU A 264 -9.47 11.71 -17.98
C GLU A 264 -10.64 12.69 -17.83
#